data_AF-A0A9W7I1H6-F1
#
_entry.id   AF-A0A9W7I1H6-F1
#
_cell.length_a   1.000
_cell.length_b   1.000
_cell.length_c   1.000
_cell.angle_alpha   90.00
_cell.angle_beta   90.00
_cell.angle_gamma   90.00
#
_symmetry.space_group_name_H-M   'P 1'
#
loop_
_entity.id
_entity.type
_entity.pdbx_description
1 polymer ?
#
loop_
_entity_poly.entity_id
_entity_poly.type
_entity_poly.pdbx_seq_one_letter_code
_entity_poly.pdbx_strand_id
1 'polypeptide(L)'
;MAPNSEQDLLLPQEEVHLIKNQIDFLIGEELAVALGFDGWLLNIEVDIDVEQIPNLKEFISHLTQTMHSSVPGSLVIWYDSVTIGGFVSYQNQLNEQNKPFFDICDGIFTNYWWQEDYPEKSAEVAGDRKFDVYMGIDVFGRGTYGGGGWDTNVALDVIVKSDVSAALFAPGWVYETNQPPDFQTAQNRWWGLVEQSMGNVVQKYPSALPFYSNFDQGRGSHISVDGVQVSSTQWNNISSQTFQPFVEYADGSTLKTIDVLVDFTEASFGGGGNLTFRGTLEADATFSTRLFLGQLLMDSLPVHFTYSVKSEGNSQLGLSLIFSSETEGEKTLLIASWGTNRFSSKFSDVIVPHRLTKLNDASGWAVLEFTIAMNGYTLTEINAICYNDPPPVEYLAVLGHIKISTSNTPTVFPPSTSWIVEGQDIEWGDSQGSKTVSLKISWKLKDGKNPPYQAYNIYVEKQSIRAPRTQLEGEVEYIGVAHVEAFYVSQLAIPSGTSSLKFMIQVCDVDGGSQKLEDAPYFQLNV
;
A
#
# COMPACT_ATOMS: atom_id res chain seq x y z
N MET A 1 -36.69 -50.42 7.18
CA MET A 1 -35.85 -49.76 6.17
C MET A 1 -35.20 -48.60 6.86
N ALA A 2 -33.93 -48.76 7.25
CA ALA A 2 -33.10 -47.69 7.79
C ALA A 2 -32.27 -47.09 6.63
N PRO A 3 -31.90 -45.81 6.66
CA PRO A 3 -31.12 -45.19 5.59
C PRO A 3 -29.68 -45.70 5.65
N ASN A 4 -29.11 -45.98 4.48
CA ASN A 4 -27.70 -46.28 4.31
C ASN A 4 -26.87 -45.07 4.73
N SER A 5 -25.94 -45.30 5.65
CA SER A 5 -24.83 -44.40 5.95
C SER A 5 -23.91 -44.27 4.73
N GLU A 6 -23.58 -43.05 4.34
CA GLU A 6 -22.47 -42.74 3.43
C GLU A 6 -21.18 -43.39 3.97
N GLN A 7 -20.58 -44.27 3.17
CA GLN A 7 -19.22 -44.74 3.39
C GLN A 7 -18.29 -43.77 2.68
N ASP A 8 -17.60 -42.93 3.45
CA ASP A 8 -16.41 -42.24 2.96
C ASP A 8 -15.39 -43.28 2.50
N LEU A 9 -15.22 -43.40 1.18
CA LEU A 9 -14.18 -44.23 0.57
C LEU A 9 -12.83 -43.56 0.85
N LEU A 10 -12.11 -44.05 1.86
CA LEU A 10 -10.75 -43.63 2.17
C LEU A 10 -9.80 -44.03 1.02
N LEU A 11 -9.00 -43.07 0.56
CA LEU A 11 -7.99 -43.28 -0.47
C LEU A 11 -6.87 -44.24 -0.02
N PRO A 12 -6.27 -45.02 -0.93
CA PRO A 12 -5.06 -45.80 -0.64
C PRO A 12 -3.90 -44.90 -0.19
N GLN A 13 -3.13 -45.34 0.81
CA GLN A 13 -2.03 -44.55 1.39
C GLN A 13 -0.96 -44.11 0.38
N GLU A 14 -0.70 -44.90 -0.67
CA GLU A 14 0.29 -44.57 -1.70
C GLU A 14 -0.15 -43.40 -2.59
N GLU A 15 -1.44 -43.32 -2.94
CA GLU A 15 -1.98 -42.20 -3.72
C GLU A 15 -2.00 -40.91 -2.90
N VAL A 16 -2.40 -41.00 -1.63
CA VAL A 16 -2.32 -39.88 -0.68
C VAL A 16 -0.89 -39.35 -0.57
N HIS A 17 0.10 -40.23 -0.49
CA HIS A 17 1.50 -39.82 -0.41
C HIS A 17 2.00 -39.13 -1.68
N LEU A 18 1.59 -39.61 -2.86
CA LEU A 18 1.97 -39.00 -4.14
C LEU A 18 1.40 -37.59 -4.30
N ILE A 19 0.12 -37.40 -3.93
CA ILE A 19 -0.55 -36.09 -3.98
C ILE A 19 0.19 -35.10 -3.08
N LYS A 20 0.52 -35.50 -1.85
CA LYS A 20 1.27 -34.66 -0.89
C LYS A 20 2.61 -34.19 -1.46
N ASN A 21 3.41 -35.14 -1.98
CA ASN A 21 4.70 -34.80 -2.58
C ASN A 21 4.59 -33.86 -3.79
N GLN A 22 3.50 -33.91 -4.57
CA GLN A 22 3.30 -32.98 -5.69
C GLN A 22 2.88 -31.59 -5.21
N ILE A 23 2.07 -31.50 -4.15
CA ILE A 23 1.66 -30.22 -3.53
C ILE A 23 2.90 -29.49 -3.04
N ASP A 24 3.71 -30.17 -2.21
CA ASP A 24 4.93 -29.62 -1.63
C ASP A 24 5.88 -29.09 -2.72
N PHE A 25 5.95 -29.77 -3.87
CA PHE A 25 6.89 -29.44 -4.95
C PHE A 25 6.40 -28.36 -5.94
N LEU A 26 5.08 -28.22 -6.19
CA LEU A 26 4.56 -27.39 -7.31
C LEU A 26 3.76 -26.17 -6.87
N ILE A 27 2.93 -26.27 -5.82
CA ILE A 27 1.90 -25.28 -5.45
C ILE A 27 1.72 -25.30 -3.92
N GLY A 28 2.85 -25.29 -3.20
CA GLY A 28 2.88 -25.53 -1.75
C GLY A 28 3.18 -24.28 -0.93
N GLU A 29 3.22 -24.49 0.39
CA GLU A 29 3.60 -23.53 1.39
C GLU A 29 5.06 -23.04 1.27
N GLU A 30 5.94 -23.81 0.62
CA GLU A 30 7.33 -23.40 0.37
C GLU A 30 7.42 -22.10 -0.44
N LEU A 31 6.56 -21.94 -1.46
CA LEU A 31 6.50 -20.71 -2.26
C LEU A 31 5.96 -19.53 -1.43
N ALA A 32 4.93 -19.77 -0.63
CA ALA A 32 4.33 -18.77 0.24
C ALA A 32 5.35 -18.26 1.27
N VAL A 33 6.11 -19.15 1.89
CA VAL A 33 7.19 -18.81 2.82
C VAL A 33 8.35 -18.09 2.11
N ALA A 34 8.78 -18.60 0.95
CA ALA A 34 9.94 -18.06 0.25
C ALA A 34 9.68 -16.67 -0.37
N LEU A 35 8.45 -16.42 -0.84
CA LEU A 35 8.06 -15.18 -1.51
C LEU A 35 7.25 -14.23 -0.60
N GLY A 36 6.80 -14.70 0.56
CA GLY A 36 6.10 -13.89 1.57
C GLY A 36 4.67 -13.52 1.19
N PHE A 37 3.86 -14.46 0.71
CA PHE A 37 2.42 -14.26 0.47
C PHE A 37 1.57 -15.18 1.34
N ASP A 38 0.32 -14.79 1.59
CA ASP A 38 -0.48 -15.29 2.71
C ASP A 38 -1.54 -16.34 2.33
N GLY A 39 -1.43 -17.03 1.20
CA GLY A 39 -2.47 -17.98 0.83
C GLY A 39 -2.68 -18.25 -0.65
N TRP A 40 -3.79 -18.94 -0.93
CA TRP A 40 -4.18 -19.37 -2.27
C TRP A 40 -5.68 -19.23 -2.49
N LEU A 41 -6.06 -18.74 -3.68
CA LEU A 41 -7.42 -18.88 -4.22
C LEU A 41 -7.40 -20.03 -5.23
N LEU A 42 -8.15 -21.10 -4.94
CA LEU A 42 -8.26 -22.28 -5.79
C LEU A 42 -9.44 -22.09 -6.75
N ASN A 43 -9.14 -21.83 -8.03
CA ASN A 43 -10.16 -21.79 -9.08
C ASN A 43 -9.95 -22.92 -10.09
N ILE A 44 -10.78 -23.95 -10.01
CA ILE A 44 -10.71 -25.13 -10.88
C ILE A 44 -11.85 -25.06 -11.90
N GLU A 45 -11.54 -24.58 -13.10
CA GLU A 45 -12.53 -24.36 -14.18
C GLU A 45 -12.57 -25.52 -15.19
N VAL A 46 -12.29 -26.74 -14.72
CA VAL A 46 -12.29 -27.95 -15.54
C VAL A 46 -13.05 -29.07 -14.86
N ASP A 47 -13.78 -29.87 -15.64
CA ASP A 47 -14.42 -31.08 -15.14
C ASP A 47 -13.35 -32.08 -14.64
N ILE A 48 -13.68 -32.77 -13.56
CA ILE A 48 -12.89 -33.78 -12.89
C ILE A 48 -13.72 -35.07 -12.85
N ASP A 49 -13.11 -36.19 -13.23
CA ASP A 49 -13.77 -37.50 -13.10
C ASP A 49 -14.23 -37.70 -11.65
N VAL A 50 -15.48 -38.13 -11.45
CA VAL A 50 -16.09 -38.20 -10.10
C VAL A 50 -15.27 -39.06 -9.13
N GLU A 51 -14.58 -40.07 -9.65
CA GLU A 51 -13.66 -40.94 -8.90
C GLU A 51 -12.45 -40.19 -8.32
N GLN A 52 -12.10 -39.02 -8.86
CA GLN A 52 -11.00 -38.16 -8.43
C GLN A 52 -11.43 -37.06 -7.45
N ILE A 53 -12.74 -36.88 -7.19
CA ILE A 53 -13.21 -35.91 -6.20
C ILE A 53 -12.63 -36.15 -4.80
N PRO A 54 -12.46 -37.40 -4.31
CA PRO A 54 -11.77 -37.65 -3.05
C PRO A 54 -10.31 -37.14 -3.06
N ASN A 55 -9.60 -37.28 -4.18
CA ASN A 55 -8.23 -36.77 -4.33
C ASN A 55 -8.19 -35.24 -4.28
N LEU A 56 -9.15 -34.58 -4.93
CA LEU A 56 -9.29 -33.12 -4.85
C LEU A 56 -9.55 -32.66 -3.42
N LYS A 57 -10.43 -33.33 -2.68
CA LYS A 57 -10.69 -33.01 -1.27
C LYS A 57 -9.44 -33.19 -0.41
N GLU A 58 -8.69 -34.29 -0.59
CA GLU A 58 -7.42 -34.49 0.12
C GLU A 58 -6.41 -33.39 -0.24
N PHE A 59 -6.32 -33.00 -1.51
CA PHE A 59 -5.46 -31.90 -1.96
C PHE A 59 -5.79 -30.58 -1.23
N ILE A 60 -7.06 -30.17 -1.23
CA ILE A 60 -7.50 -28.91 -0.60
C ILE A 60 -7.23 -28.95 0.90
N SER A 61 -7.60 -30.06 1.56
CA SER A 61 -7.42 -30.19 3.01
C SER A 61 -5.94 -30.19 3.40
N HIS A 62 -5.10 -30.87 2.63
CA HIS A 62 -3.67 -30.92 2.88
C HIS A 62 -3.02 -29.55 2.70
N LEU A 63 -3.29 -28.87 1.58
CA LEU A 63 -2.76 -27.53 1.31
C LEU A 63 -3.17 -26.54 2.41
N THR A 64 -4.43 -26.57 2.85
CA THR A 64 -4.91 -25.71 3.93
C THR A 64 -4.12 -25.94 5.22
N GLN A 65 -3.93 -27.21 5.61
CA GLN A 65 -3.20 -27.56 6.83
C GLN A 65 -1.70 -27.21 6.76
N THR A 66 -1.03 -27.43 5.62
CA THR A 66 0.39 -27.10 5.47
C THR A 66 0.61 -25.60 5.43
N MET A 67 -0.27 -24.86 4.74
CA MET A 67 -0.26 -23.40 4.73
C MET A 67 -0.39 -22.83 6.14
N HIS A 68 -1.39 -23.25 6.94
CA HIS A 68 -1.53 -22.78 8.32
C HIS A 68 -0.33 -23.12 9.21
N SER A 69 0.30 -24.26 8.96
CA SER A 69 1.46 -24.72 9.74
C SER A 69 2.71 -23.89 9.44
N SER A 70 2.91 -23.52 8.17
CA SER A 70 4.11 -22.80 7.71
C SER A 70 3.95 -21.28 7.70
N VAL A 71 2.72 -20.79 7.49
CA VAL A 71 2.35 -19.38 7.42
C VAL A 71 1.11 -19.15 8.30
N PRO A 72 1.28 -18.93 9.62
CA PRO A 72 0.15 -18.71 10.52
C PRO A 72 -0.71 -17.53 10.08
N GLY A 73 -2.02 -17.76 9.96
CA GLY A 73 -2.98 -16.76 9.48
C GLY A 73 -3.20 -16.76 7.97
N SER A 74 -2.54 -17.65 7.21
CA SER A 74 -2.79 -17.80 5.78
C SER A 74 -4.21 -18.28 5.47
N LEU A 75 -4.70 -17.98 4.28
CA LEU A 75 -6.02 -18.40 3.82
C LEU A 75 -5.97 -19.23 2.53
N VAL A 76 -6.69 -20.35 2.51
CA VAL A 76 -6.99 -21.14 1.30
C VAL A 76 -8.47 -21.03 0.99
N ILE A 77 -8.80 -20.36 -0.11
CA ILE A 77 -10.19 -20.05 -0.51
C ILE A 77 -10.57 -20.89 -1.72
N TRP A 78 -11.72 -21.53 -1.69
CA TRP A 78 -12.28 -22.28 -2.82
C TRP A 78 -13.16 -21.39 -3.69
N TYR A 79 -13.00 -21.43 -5.01
CA TYR A 79 -13.96 -20.80 -5.92
C TYR A 79 -15.10 -21.78 -6.25
N ASP A 80 -16.35 -21.33 -6.13
CA ASP A 80 -17.56 -22.08 -6.51
C ASP A 80 -17.51 -22.44 -7.99
N SER A 81 -17.01 -23.64 -8.31
CA SER A 81 -16.72 -24.13 -9.66
C SER A 81 -17.09 -25.61 -9.78
N VAL A 82 -16.13 -26.52 -9.55
CA VAL A 82 -16.38 -27.97 -9.51
C VAL A 82 -17.25 -28.33 -8.30
N THR A 83 -18.27 -29.15 -8.55
CA THR A 83 -19.13 -29.71 -7.50
C THR A 83 -18.64 -31.10 -7.07
N ILE A 84 -19.21 -31.65 -6.00
CA ILE A 84 -18.96 -33.05 -5.60
C ILE A 84 -19.28 -34.09 -6.70
N GLY A 85 -20.03 -33.71 -7.74
CA GLY A 85 -20.30 -34.55 -8.89
C GLY A 85 -19.17 -34.59 -9.92
N GLY A 86 -18.10 -33.81 -9.76
CA GLY A 86 -16.98 -33.75 -10.71
C GLY A 86 -17.12 -32.67 -11.78
N PHE A 87 -18.31 -32.12 -12.00
CA PHE A 87 -18.54 -31.16 -13.08
C PHE A 87 -18.43 -29.72 -12.58
N VAL A 88 -17.92 -28.83 -13.44
CA VAL A 88 -18.01 -27.37 -13.25
C VAL A 88 -19.48 -26.97 -13.34
N SER A 89 -20.04 -26.55 -12.21
CA SER A 89 -21.42 -26.11 -12.11
C SER A 89 -21.53 -25.08 -11.00
N TYR A 90 -21.46 -23.80 -11.39
CA TYR A 90 -21.58 -22.66 -10.48
C TYR A 90 -22.92 -22.70 -9.73
N GLN A 91 -22.86 -22.88 -8.42
CA GLN A 91 -24.06 -22.88 -7.59
C GLN A 91 -24.55 -21.46 -7.29
N ASN A 92 -23.65 -20.48 -7.37
CA ASN A 92 -23.83 -19.07 -7.02
C ASN A 92 -24.21 -18.86 -5.54
N GLN A 93 -24.06 -19.89 -4.72
CA GLN A 93 -24.33 -19.88 -3.28
C GLN A 93 -23.59 -21.06 -2.63
N LEU A 94 -23.42 -21.02 -1.32
CA LEU A 94 -22.99 -22.20 -0.57
C LEU A 94 -24.17 -23.17 -0.40
N ASN A 95 -24.01 -24.42 -0.84
CA ASN A 95 -25.02 -25.47 -0.68
C ASN A 95 -24.37 -26.86 -0.62
N GLU A 96 -25.17 -27.92 -0.55
CA GLU A 96 -24.69 -29.31 -0.43
C GLU A 96 -23.70 -29.74 -1.52
N GLN A 97 -23.72 -29.11 -2.70
CA GLN A 97 -22.88 -29.49 -3.85
C GLN A 97 -21.44 -28.97 -3.77
N ASN A 98 -21.21 -27.90 -3.01
CA ASN A 98 -19.89 -27.29 -2.83
C ASN A 98 -19.45 -27.17 -1.35
N LYS A 99 -20.37 -27.35 -0.40
CA LYS A 99 -20.09 -27.33 1.05
C LYS A 99 -18.97 -28.29 1.47
N PRO A 100 -18.84 -29.51 0.92
CA PRO A 100 -17.73 -30.40 1.29
C PRO A 100 -16.33 -29.86 0.96
N PHE A 101 -16.20 -28.87 0.05
CA PHE A 101 -14.94 -28.17 -0.20
C PHE A 101 -14.76 -26.99 0.77
N PHE A 102 -15.82 -26.23 1.02
CA PHE A 102 -15.83 -25.14 2.03
C PHE A 102 -15.46 -25.63 3.44
N ASP A 103 -15.93 -26.82 3.83
CA ASP A 103 -15.70 -27.37 5.17
C ASP A 103 -14.24 -27.76 5.44
N ILE A 104 -13.42 -27.89 4.40
CA ILE A 104 -12.03 -28.34 4.48
C ILE A 104 -11.00 -27.25 4.12
N CYS A 105 -11.46 -26.03 3.85
CA CYS A 105 -10.63 -24.85 3.61
C CYS A 105 -11.17 -23.63 4.38
N ASP A 106 -10.55 -22.46 4.18
CA ASP A 106 -10.83 -21.26 4.98
C ASP A 106 -12.05 -20.47 4.53
N GLY A 107 -12.53 -20.67 3.29
CA GLY A 107 -13.74 -20.02 2.82
C GLY A 107 -14.09 -20.32 1.38
N ILE A 108 -15.21 -19.77 0.91
CA ILE A 108 -15.69 -19.92 -0.46
C ILE A 108 -15.94 -18.57 -1.14
N PHE A 109 -15.36 -18.38 -2.31
CA PHE A 109 -15.73 -17.32 -3.24
C PHE A 109 -16.85 -17.88 -4.13
N THR A 110 -18.09 -17.40 -3.97
CA THR A 110 -19.21 -17.86 -4.82
C THR A 110 -19.18 -17.21 -6.20
N ASN A 111 -19.65 -17.91 -7.23
CA ASN A 111 -19.86 -17.27 -8.52
C ASN A 111 -20.87 -16.10 -8.41
N TYR A 112 -20.78 -15.15 -9.35
CA TYR A 112 -21.47 -13.86 -9.25
C TYR A 112 -22.90 -13.82 -9.82
N TRP A 113 -23.45 -14.91 -10.37
CA TRP A 113 -24.82 -14.97 -10.92
C TRP A 113 -25.90 -15.34 -9.89
N TRP A 114 -25.76 -14.83 -8.66
CA TRP A 114 -26.67 -15.13 -7.55
C TRP A 114 -27.94 -14.27 -7.57
N GLN A 115 -28.93 -14.67 -6.77
CA GLN A 115 -30.21 -13.97 -6.59
C GLN A 115 -30.32 -13.39 -5.18
N GLU A 116 -31.25 -12.45 -4.97
CA GLU A 116 -31.35 -11.67 -3.72
C GLU A 116 -31.40 -12.51 -2.44
N ASP A 117 -31.99 -13.71 -2.49
CA ASP A 117 -32.11 -14.62 -1.33
C ASP A 117 -30.93 -15.58 -1.14
N TYR A 118 -29.96 -15.62 -2.07
CA TYR A 118 -28.83 -16.56 -2.03
C TYR A 118 -27.79 -16.22 -0.94
N PRO A 119 -27.44 -14.94 -0.66
CA PRO A 119 -26.58 -14.60 0.47
C PRO A 119 -27.14 -15.10 1.81
N GLU A 120 -28.43 -14.87 2.08
CA GLU A 120 -29.10 -15.33 3.31
C GLU A 120 -29.08 -16.86 3.42
N LYS A 121 -29.43 -17.57 2.34
CA LYS A 121 -29.36 -19.05 2.29
C LYS A 121 -27.95 -19.57 2.51
N SER A 122 -26.94 -18.90 1.94
CA SER A 122 -25.54 -19.28 2.15
C SER A 122 -25.11 -19.09 3.60
N ALA A 123 -25.56 -18.00 4.25
CA ALA A 123 -25.33 -17.76 5.67
C ALA A 123 -25.93 -18.87 6.54
N GLU A 124 -27.16 -19.30 6.24
CA GLU A 124 -27.83 -20.40 6.94
C GLU A 124 -27.05 -21.71 6.81
N VAL A 125 -26.53 -22.03 5.62
CA VAL A 125 -25.73 -23.25 5.38
C VAL A 125 -24.35 -23.18 6.07
N ALA A 126 -23.74 -21.99 6.11
CA ALA A 126 -22.43 -21.77 6.73
C ALA A 126 -22.48 -21.74 8.27
N GLY A 127 -23.62 -21.35 8.86
CA GLY A 127 -23.76 -21.19 10.30
C GLY A 127 -22.79 -20.16 10.87
N ASP A 128 -21.98 -20.55 11.85
CA ASP A 128 -21.01 -19.66 12.49
C ASP A 128 -19.91 -19.18 11.52
N ARG A 129 -19.69 -19.89 10.41
CA ARG A 129 -18.73 -19.53 9.35
C ARG A 129 -19.32 -18.62 8.27
N LYS A 130 -20.44 -17.95 8.50
CA LYS A 130 -21.12 -17.10 7.50
C LYS A 130 -20.24 -16.01 6.87
N PHE A 131 -19.24 -15.50 7.60
CA PHE A 131 -18.29 -14.52 7.06
C PHE A 131 -17.15 -15.12 6.23
N ASP A 132 -17.03 -16.46 6.21
CA ASP A 132 -16.12 -17.19 5.31
C ASP A 132 -16.78 -17.46 3.94
N VAL A 133 -18.04 -17.05 3.76
CA VAL A 133 -18.73 -17.02 2.46
C VAL A 133 -18.55 -15.64 1.86
N TYR A 134 -17.81 -15.58 0.76
CA TYR A 134 -17.56 -14.37 -0.01
C TYR A 134 -18.44 -14.39 -1.26
N MET A 135 -19.56 -13.67 -1.21
CA MET A 135 -20.47 -13.56 -2.34
C MET A 135 -19.83 -12.76 -3.47
N GLY A 136 -19.66 -13.40 -4.63
CA GLY A 136 -18.97 -12.81 -5.78
C GLY A 136 -19.71 -11.64 -6.41
N ILE A 137 -19.01 -10.57 -6.77
CA ILE A 137 -19.52 -9.45 -7.56
C ILE A 137 -18.56 -9.24 -8.73
N ASP A 138 -19.02 -9.44 -9.96
CA ASP A 138 -18.24 -9.07 -11.14
C ASP A 138 -18.41 -7.57 -11.42
N VAL A 139 -17.36 -6.80 -11.16
CA VAL A 139 -17.39 -5.34 -11.32
C VAL A 139 -17.57 -4.93 -12.79
N PHE A 140 -17.30 -5.80 -13.76
CA PHE A 140 -17.67 -5.53 -15.17
C PHE A 140 -19.15 -5.71 -15.49
N GLY A 141 -19.94 -6.25 -14.56
CA GLY A 141 -21.39 -6.35 -14.71
C GLY A 141 -21.88 -7.57 -15.50
N ARG A 142 -21.05 -8.59 -15.76
CA ARG A 142 -21.42 -9.72 -16.65
C ARG A 142 -22.32 -10.72 -15.91
N GLY A 143 -23.60 -10.39 -15.80
CA GLY A 143 -24.61 -11.23 -15.15
C GLY A 143 -24.61 -11.14 -13.62
N THR A 144 -23.76 -10.28 -13.04
CA THR A 144 -23.74 -10.03 -11.60
C THR A 144 -25.06 -9.45 -11.12
N TYR A 145 -25.50 -9.81 -9.92
CA TYR A 145 -26.59 -9.09 -9.26
C TYR A 145 -26.24 -7.59 -9.15
N GLY A 146 -27.22 -6.71 -9.35
CA GLY A 146 -27.04 -5.26 -9.27
C GLY A 146 -26.34 -4.60 -10.47
N GLY A 147 -25.70 -5.37 -11.38
CA GLY A 147 -25.16 -4.84 -12.64
C GLY A 147 -23.70 -4.37 -12.63
N GLY A 148 -23.01 -4.36 -11.49
CA GLY A 148 -21.58 -4.02 -11.39
C GLY A 148 -21.27 -2.56 -11.71
N GLY A 149 -20.02 -2.24 -12.04
CA GLY A 149 -19.57 -0.89 -12.40
C GLY A 149 -19.92 0.13 -11.30
N TRP A 150 -20.61 1.20 -11.68
CA TRP A 150 -21.11 2.21 -10.74
C TRP A 150 -22.27 1.74 -9.84
N ASP A 151 -22.90 0.61 -10.18
CA ASP A 151 -23.98 -0.01 -9.40
C ASP A 151 -23.48 -1.19 -8.55
N THR A 152 -22.15 -1.34 -8.38
CA THR A 152 -21.53 -2.39 -7.53
C THR A 152 -22.09 -2.37 -6.10
N ASN A 153 -22.39 -1.19 -5.58
CA ASN A 153 -22.95 -1.01 -4.24
C ASN A 153 -24.32 -1.70 -4.07
N VAL A 154 -25.11 -1.85 -5.14
CA VAL A 154 -26.42 -2.54 -5.08
C VAL A 154 -26.26 -3.99 -4.62
N ALA A 155 -25.21 -4.68 -5.11
CA ALA A 155 -24.90 -6.03 -4.67
C ALA A 155 -24.32 -6.06 -3.26
N LEU A 156 -23.42 -5.13 -2.94
CA LEU A 156 -22.81 -5.01 -1.61
C LEU A 156 -23.85 -4.78 -0.52
N ASP A 157 -24.84 -3.90 -0.75
CA ASP A 157 -25.88 -3.59 0.22
C ASP A 157 -26.71 -4.83 0.60
N VAL A 158 -26.99 -5.71 -0.37
CA VAL A 158 -27.69 -6.98 -0.12
C VAL A 158 -26.81 -7.94 0.68
N ILE A 159 -25.54 -8.08 0.27
CA ILE A 159 -24.57 -8.96 0.95
C ILE A 159 -24.37 -8.56 2.41
N VAL A 160 -24.13 -7.27 2.67
CA VAL A 160 -23.91 -6.73 4.02
C VAL A 160 -25.15 -6.92 4.88
N LYS A 161 -26.35 -6.69 4.33
CA LYS A 161 -27.61 -6.92 5.03
C LYS A 161 -27.83 -8.39 5.43
N SER A 162 -27.24 -9.32 4.68
CA SER A 162 -27.33 -10.76 4.92
C SER A 162 -26.23 -11.33 5.84
N ASP A 163 -25.40 -10.48 6.47
CA ASP A 163 -24.31 -10.91 7.36
C ASP A 163 -23.33 -11.93 6.73
N VAL A 164 -23.00 -11.76 5.45
CA VAL A 164 -21.94 -12.53 4.76
C VAL A 164 -20.91 -11.58 4.13
N SER A 165 -19.78 -12.12 3.68
CA SER A 165 -18.70 -11.33 3.07
C SER A 165 -18.93 -11.14 1.57
N ALA A 166 -18.22 -10.17 0.97
CA ALA A 166 -18.24 -9.90 -0.47
C ALA A 166 -16.88 -10.22 -1.12
N ALA A 167 -16.90 -10.65 -2.37
CA ALA A 167 -15.70 -10.84 -3.20
C ALA A 167 -15.80 -9.99 -4.48
N LEU A 168 -14.91 -9.00 -4.63
CA LEU A 168 -14.91 -8.11 -5.79
C LEU A 168 -14.05 -8.69 -6.92
N PHE A 169 -14.69 -9.22 -7.96
CA PHE A 169 -14.01 -9.71 -9.15
C PHE A 169 -13.77 -8.56 -10.14
N ALA A 170 -12.52 -8.45 -10.61
CA ALA A 170 -12.08 -7.48 -11.61
C ALA A 170 -12.37 -5.98 -11.28
N PRO A 171 -12.01 -5.47 -10.08
CA PRO A 171 -12.15 -4.04 -9.76
C PRO A 171 -11.28 -3.12 -10.65
N GLY A 172 -10.34 -3.70 -11.41
CA GLY A 172 -9.61 -3.03 -12.50
C GLY A 172 -10.50 -2.40 -13.57
N TRP A 173 -11.81 -2.73 -13.60
CA TRP A 173 -12.83 -2.09 -14.43
C TRP A 173 -12.68 -0.56 -14.53
N VAL A 174 -12.43 0.13 -13.41
CA VAL A 174 -12.29 1.60 -13.39
C VAL A 174 -11.17 2.07 -14.34
N TYR A 175 -10.02 1.41 -14.26
CA TYR A 175 -8.85 1.70 -15.09
C TYR A 175 -9.06 1.23 -16.53
N GLU A 176 -9.46 -0.03 -16.71
CA GLU A 176 -9.54 -0.70 -18.01
C GLU A 176 -10.61 -0.09 -18.93
N THR A 177 -11.65 0.52 -18.35
CA THR A 177 -12.72 1.18 -19.11
C THR A 177 -12.57 2.70 -19.24
N ASN A 178 -11.46 3.27 -18.75
CA ASN A 178 -11.17 4.71 -18.80
C ASN A 178 -12.32 5.57 -18.26
N GLN A 179 -12.80 5.24 -17.05
CA GLN A 179 -13.91 5.99 -16.46
C GLN A 179 -13.57 7.48 -16.33
N PRO A 180 -14.49 8.40 -16.71
CA PRO A 180 -14.24 9.83 -16.65
C PRO A 180 -14.33 10.38 -15.21
N PRO A 181 -13.78 11.59 -14.95
CA PRO A 181 -13.00 12.42 -15.88
C PRO A 181 -11.55 11.92 -16.06
N ASP A 182 -11.04 11.19 -15.08
CA ASP A 182 -9.71 10.59 -15.04
C ASP A 182 -9.72 9.39 -14.09
N PHE A 183 -8.67 8.57 -14.15
CA PHE A 183 -8.58 7.35 -13.35
C PHE A 183 -8.65 7.63 -11.84
N GLN A 184 -7.92 8.62 -11.33
CA GLN A 184 -7.82 8.90 -9.90
C GLN A 184 -9.17 9.35 -9.32
N THR A 185 -9.84 10.28 -10.00
CA THR A 185 -11.17 10.75 -9.61
C THR A 185 -12.19 9.62 -9.64
N ALA A 186 -12.20 8.81 -10.71
CA ALA A 186 -13.11 7.68 -10.83
C ALA A 186 -12.80 6.58 -9.80
N GLN A 187 -11.53 6.31 -9.52
CA GLN A 187 -11.10 5.29 -8.56
C GLN A 187 -11.51 5.66 -7.13
N ASN A 188 -11.31 6.91 -6.72
CA ASN A 188 -11.73 7.40 -5.41
C ASN A 188 -13.25 7.38 -5.27
N ARG A 189 -13.99 7.78 -6.31
CA ARG A 189 -15.45 7.70 -6.32
C ARG A 189 -15.92 6.26 -6.16
N TRP A 190 -15.33 5.33 -6.90
CA TRP A 190 -15.77 3.93 -6.90
C TRP A 190 -15.50 3.26 -5.55
N TRP A 191 -14.31 3.45 -4.98
CA TRP A 191 -14.03 2.94 -3.62
C TRP A 191 -14.86 3.63 -2.54
N GLY A 192 -15.21 4.91 -2.71
CA GLY A 192 -16.14 5.60 -1.82
C GLY A 192 -17.54 4.97 -1.82
N LEU A 193 -18.03 4.48 -2.97
CA LEU A 193 -19.29 3.74 -3.03
C LEU A 193 -19.21 2.41 -2.27
N VAL A 194 -18.10 1.68 -2.44
CA VAL A 194 -17.86 0.40 -1.74
C VAL A 194 -17.82 0.62 -0.22
N GLU A 195 -17.07 1.62 0.22
CA GLU A 195 -16.94 1.97 1.64
C GLU A 195 -18.29 2.31 2.29
N GLN A 196 -19.12 3.11 1.61
CA GLN A 196 -20.44 3.50 2.11
C GLN A 196 -21.33 2.27 2.37
N SER A 197 -21.38 1.33 1.42
CA SER A 197 -22.12 0.06 1.59
C SER A 197 -21.58 -0.80 2.72
N MET A 198 -20.26 -0.83 2.91
CA MET A 198 -19.61 -1.59 3.97
C MET A 198 -19.71 -0.91 5.35
N GLY A 199 -20.52 0.14 5.51
CA GLY A 199 -20.72 0.82 6.80
C GLY A 199 -19.56 1.70 7.22
N ASN A 200 -18.82 2.30 6.27
CA ASN A 200 -17.61 3.09 6.51
C ASN A 200 -16.53 2.32 7.28
N VAL A 201 -16.35 1.04 6.95
CA VAL A 201 -15.23 0.24 7.45
C VAL A 201 -13.95 0.77 6.81
N VAL A 202 -13.28 1.66 7.53
CA VAL A 202 -11.99 2.24 7.16
C VAL A 202 -10.90 1.55 7.95
N GLN A 203 -9.83 1.17 7.24
CA GLN A 203 -8.57 0.76 7.85
C GLN A 203 -8.09 1.84 8.84
N LYS A 204 -7.78 1.43 10.08
CA LYS A 204 -7.36 2.36 11.13
C LYS A 204 -5.85 2.42 11.24
N TYR A 205 -5.26 3.50 10.75
CA TYR A 205 -3.85 3.81 10.90
C TYR A 205 -3.63 5.29 11.26
N PRO A 206 -2.63 5.62 12.09
CA PRO A 206 -1.69 4.69 12.73
C PRO A 206 -2.34 3.87 13.86
N SER A 207 -2.00 2.58 13.92
CA SER A 207 -2.29 1.70 15.07
C SER A 207 -1.01 1.32 15.84
N ALA A 208 0.16 1.55 15.25
CA ALA A 208 1.48 1.30 15.82
C ALA A 208 2.48 2.37 15.36
N LEU A 209 3.63 2.43 16.04
CA LEU A 209 4.76 3.30 15.70
C LEU A 209 5.99 2.47 15.30
N PRO A 210 6.88 3.00 14.43
CA PRO A 210 6.74 4.27 13.72
C PRO A 210 5.64 4.24 12.64
N PHE A 211 5.09 5.39 12.32
CA PHE A 211 4.17 5.59 11.21
C PHE A 211 4.75 6.61 10.24
N TYR A 212 4.75 6.27 8.95
CA TYR A 212 5.24 7.14 7.89
C TYR A 212 4.31 7.07 6.66
N SER A 213 3.98 8.23 6.12
CA SER A 213 3.31 8.35 4.82
C SER A 213 3.88 9.54 4.07
N ASN A 214 4.29 9.30 2.83
CA ASN A 214 4.57 10.33 1.81
C ASN A 214 3.48 10.37 0.73
N PHE A 215 2.37 9.64 0.94
CA PHE A 215 1.24 9.53 0.02
C PHE A 215 1.59 8.94 -1.36
N ASP A 216 2.77 8.33 -1.51
CA ASP A 216 3.18 7.69 -2.75
C ASP A 216 2.32 6.44 -3.03
N GLN A 217 1.83 6.32 -4.27
CA GLN A 217 1.05 5.18 -4.74
C GLN A 217 1.90 4.15 -5.51
N GLY A 218 3.23 4.27 -5.42
CA GLY A 218 4.16 3.45 -6.18
C GLY A 218 4.16 3.80 -7.66
N ARG A 219 3.94 5.07 -7.99
CA ARG A 219 4.04 5.61 -9.35
C ARG A 219 4.17 7.13 -9.32
N GLY A 220 4.71 7.70 -10.39
CA GLY A 220 4.78 9.14 -10.52
C GLY A 220 5.40 9.61 -11.83
N SER A 221 5.44 10.93 -12.00
CA SER A 221 6.10 11.59 -13.13
C SER A 221 7.53 12.07 -12.82
N HIS A 222 7.90 11.99 -11.53
CA HIS A 222 9.20 12.39 -11.00
C HIS A 222 9.46 11.60 -9.71
N ILE A 223 10.70 11.67 -9.21
CA ILE A 223 11.09 11.14 -7.89
C ILE A 223 11.87 12.22 -7.15
N SER A 224 11.53 12.41 -5.88
CA SER A 224 12.24 13.28 -4.95
C SER A 224 12.80 12.49 -3.77
N VAL A 225 13.90 12.98 -3.22
CA VAL A 225 14.50 12.52 -1.96
C VAL A 225 14.80 13.75 -1.12
N ASP A 226 14.27 13.81 0.10
CA ASP A 226 14.40 14.94 1.02
C ASP A 226 14.04 16.31 0.39
N GLY A 227 12.99 16.34 -0.43
CA GLY A 227 12.49 17.52 -1.11
C GLY A 227 13.26 17.93 -2.37
N VAL A 228 14.29 17.17 -2.76
CA VAL A 228 15.08 17.40 -3.97
C VAL A 228 14.67 16.40 -5.04
N GLN A 229 14.23 16.90 -6.20
CA GLN A 229 13.91 16.06 -7.34
C GLN A 229 15.19 15.41 -7.89
N VAL A 230 15.26 14.08 -7.83
CA VAL A 230 16.40 13.27 -8.31
C VAL A 230 16.13 12.61 -9.67
N SER A 231 14.87 12.55 -10.10
CA SER A 231 14.49 12.07 -11.43
C SER A 231 13.24 12.79 -11.93
N SER A 232 13.17 13.05 -13.23
CA SER A 232 11.99 13.58 -13.94
C SER A 232 11.36 12.54 -14.87
N THR A 233 11.72 11.26 -14.72
CA THR A 233 11.22 10.18 -15.57
C THR A 233 9.98 9.57 -14.93
N GLN A 234 8.99 9.22 -15.77
CA GLN A 234 7.82 8.47 -15.32
C GLN A 234 8.22 7.08 -14.81
N TRP A 235 7.60 6.63 -13.72
CA TRP A 235 7.95 5.38 -13.08
C TRP A 235 6.73 4.73 -12.41
N ASN A 236 6.83 3.42 -12.20
CA ASN A 236 5.93 2.66 -11.35
C ASN A 236 6.70 1.55 -10.62
N ASN A 237 6.49 1.44 -9.32
CA ASN A 237 6.94 0.37 -8.46
C ASN A 237 5.98 0.32 -7.25
N ILE A 238 4.99 -0.57 -7.27
CA ILE A 238 3.92 -0.62 -6.25
C ILE A 238 4.46 -0.95 -4.84
N SER A 239 5.64 -1.57 -4.74
CA SER A 239 6.32 -1.76 -3.45
C SER A 239 6.68 -0.44 -2.77
N SER A 240 6.76 0.67 -3.51
CA SER A 240 6.97 2.01 -2.96
C SER A 240 5.71 2.67 -2.41
N GLN A 241 4.54 2.02 -2.49
CA GLN A 241 3.31 2.58 -1.94
C GLN A 241 3.40 2.69 -0.42
N THR A 242 3.09 3.87 0.12
CA THR A 242 2.96 4.09 1.57
C THR A 242 1.50 4.25 1.98
N PHE A 243 1.22 4.39 3.29
CA PHE A 243 -0.14 4.56 3.80
C PHE A 243 -0.87 5.70 3.09
N GLN A 244 -2.00 5.38 2.47
CA GLN A 244 -2.77 6.34 1.68
C GLN A 244 -3.76 7.11 2.55
N PRO A 245 -3.94 8.42 2.32
CA PRO A 245 -4.91 9.19 3.06
C PRO A 245 -6.32 8.83 2.61
N PHE A 246 -7.28 9.02 3.51
CA PHE A 246 -8.68 9.06 3.12
C PHE A 246 -8.97 10.38 2.43
N VAL A 247 -9.31 10.35 1.15
CA VAL A 247 -9.71 11.56 0.40
C VAL A 247 -11.18 11.40 0.05
N GLU A 248 -12.04 12.06 0.84
CA GLU A 248 -13.48 12.00 0.65
C GLU A 248 -13.87 12.55 -0.73
N TYR A 249 -14.48 11.70 -1.54
CA TYR A 249 -15.13 12.14 -2.77
C TYR A 249 -16.39 12.93 -2.41
N ALA A 250 -16.37 14.25 -2.62
CA ALA A 250 -17.63 15.01 -2.61
C ALA A 250 -18.32 14.81 -3.94
N ASP A 251 -19.56 14.36 -3.91
CA ASP A 251 -20.42 14.54 -5.07
C ASP A 251 -20.50 16.05 -5.40
N GLY A 252 -20.65 16.41 -6.68
CA GLY A 252 -20.68 17.81 -7.11
C GLY A 252 -21.85 18.64 -6.54
N SER A 253 -22.61 18.10 -5.57
CA SER A 253 -23.66 18.80 -4.84
C SER A 253 -23.11 19.65 -3.68
N THR A 254 -21.90 19.35 -3.17
CA THR A 254 -21.20 20.16 -2.17
C THR A 254 -20.14 21.03 -2.84
N LEU A 255 -20.34 22.36 -2.82
CA LEU A 255 -19.32 23.33 -3.22
C LEU A 255 -18.13 23.24 -2.26
N LYS A 256 -17.10 22.45 -2.61
CA LYS A 256 -15.82 22.49 -1.91
C LYS A 256 -15.04 23.72 -2.38
N THR A 257 -14.60 24.53 -1.42
CA THR A 257 -13.73 25.68 -1.67
C THR A 257 -12.29 25.26 -1.95
N ILE A 258 -11.90 24.07 -1.45
CA ILE A 258 -10.58 23.46 -1.62
C ILE A 258 -10.77 22.00 -2.05
N ASP A 259 -10.16 21.66 -3.19
CA ASP A 259 -9.99 20.30 -3.66
C ASP A 259 -8.75 19.69 -3.01
N VAL A 260 -8.88 18.43 -2.60
CA VAL A 260 -7.79 17.66 -1.99
C VAL A 260 -7.59 16.40 -2.82
N LEU A 261 -6.36 16.16 -3.25
CA LEU A 261 -6.06 15.05 -4.15
C LEU A 261 -4.66 14.51 -3.88
N VAL A 262 -4.52 13.18 -3.98
CA VAL A 262 -3.21 12.54 -4.07
C VAL A 262 -2.65 12.85 -5.46
N ASP A 263 -1.58 13.64 -5.49
CA ASP A 263 -1.03 14.23 -6.71
C ASP A 263 0.31 13.59 -7.09
N PHE A 264 0.57 13.54 -8.39
CA PHE A 264 1.81 13.02 -8.99
C PHE A 264 2.50 14.03 -9.90
N THR A 265 1.94 15.25 -9.99
CA THR A 265 2.37 16.33 -10.88
C THR A 265 3.04 17.45 -10.08
N GLU A 266 2.47 17.81 -8.94
CA GLU A 266 3.07 18.76 -8.00
C GLU A 266 4.32 18.18 -7.31
N ALA A 267 5.14 19.06 -6.73
CA ALA A 267 6.38 18.66 -6.08
C ALA A 267 6.14 17.70 -4.90
N SER A 268 6.92 16.63 -4.83
CA SER A 268 6.95 15.67 -3.71
C SER A 268 8.12 15.92 -2.76
N PHE A 269 8.01 15.45 -1.51
CA PHE A 269 9.13 15.48 -0.56
C PHE A 269 9.97 14.20 -0.66
N GLY A 270 9.33 13.04 -0.70
CA GLY A 270 9.98 11.75 -0.95
C GLY A 270 9.13 10.93 -1.91
N GLY A 271 9.76 10.17 -2.80
CA GLY A 271 9.03 9.41 -3.82
C GLY A 271 8.44 10.32 -4.89
N GLY A 272 7.31 9.93 -5.48
CA GLY A 272 6.64 10.66 -6.56
C GLY A 272 5.23 11.17 -6.24
N GLY A 273 4.70 10.83 -5.06
CA GLY A 273 3.39 11.25 -4.59
C GLY A 273 3.44 12.40 -3.59
N ASN A 274 2.31 13.07 -3.42
CA ASN A 274 2.05 14.05 -2.37
C ASN A 274 0.54 14.22 -2.16
N LEU A 275 0.14 15.06 -1.21
CA LEU A 275 -1.24 15.50 -1.06
C LEU A 275 -1.36 17.00 -1.36
N THR A 276 -2.03 17.33 -2.47
CA THR A 276 -2.25 18.71 -2.93
C THR A 276 -3.59 19.23 -2.45
N PHE A 277 -3.59 20.47 -1.97
CA PHE A 277 -4.75 21.26 -1.57
C PHE A 277 -4.83 22.49 -2.48
N ARG A 278 -5.83 22.55 -3.36
CA ARG A 278 -5.97 23.64 -4.35
C ARG A 278 -7.38 24.19 -4.35
N GLY A 279 -7.53 25.51 -4.45
CA GLY A 279 -8.83 26.12 -4.66
C GLY A 279 -8.84 27.60 -4.31
N THR A 280 -9.95 28.08 -3.73
CA THR A 280 -10.07 29.46 -3.24
C THR A 280 -10.43 29.44 -1.76
N LEU A 281 -9.70 30.17 -0.93
CA LEU A 281 -10.03 30.29 0.49
C LEU A 281 -10.11 31.77 0.88
N GLU A 282 -11.31 32.18 1.28
CA GLU A 282 -11.59 33.54 1.73
C GLU A 282 -10.72 33.93 2.93
N ALA A 283 -10.51 35.23 3.14
CA ALA A 283 -9.80 35.71 4.33
C ALA A 283 -10.53 35.22 5.60
N ASP A 284 -9.76 34.75 6.57
CA ASP A 284 -10.23 34.17 7.84
C ASP A 284 -11.06 32.87 7.74
N ALA A 285 -11.29 32.35 6.53
CA ALA A 285 -11.89 31.04 6.35
C ALA A 285 -10.87 29.92 6.65
N THR A 286 -11.41 28.77 7.05
CA THR A 286 -10.65 27.53 7.21
C THR A 286 -11.33 26.41 6.47
N PHE A 287 -10.52 25.54 5.88
CA PHE A 287 -10.96 24.26 5.37
C PHE A 287 -10.25 23.15 6.14
N SER A 288 -10.96 22.08 6.46
CA SER A 288 -10.40 20.90 7.15
C SER A 288 -10.86 19.64 6.45
N THR A 289 -9.99 18.64 6.37
CA THR A 289 -10.34 17.31 5.86
C THR A 289 -9.60 16.24 6.63
N ARG A 290 -10.24 15.09 6.82
CA ARG A 290 -9.67 13.93 7.50
C ARG A 290 -8.69 13.23 6.58
N LEU A 291 -7.47 13.00 7.05
CA LEU A 291 -6.45 12.24 6.34
C LEU A 291 -6.41 10.79 6.81
N PHE A 292 -6.47 10.57 8.12
CA PHE A 292 -6.27 9.25 8.72
C PHE A 292 -7.17 9.04 9.94
N LEU A 293 -7.61 7.80 10.13
CA LEU A 293 -8.30 7.34 11.34
C LEU A 293 -7.34 6.49 12.17
N GLY A 294 -6.87 7.04 13.29
CA GLY A 294 -5.91 6.37 14.17
C GLY A 294 -6.55 5.44 15.19
N GLN A 295 -5.73 4.56 15.74
CA GLN A 295 -5.98 3.81 16.97
C GLN A 295 -4.70 3.76 17.83
N LEU A 296 -3.91 4.82 17.76
CA LEU A 296 -2.60 4.86 18.41
C LEU A 296 -2.78 5.28 19.88
N LEU A 297 -2.57 4.35 20.80
CA LEU A 297 -2.55 4.63 22.24
C LEU A 297 -1.32 5.47 22.60
N MET A 298 -1.57 6.59 23.29
CA MET A 298 -0.53 7.50 23.77
C MET A 298 -0.12 7.06 25.17
N ASP A 299 1.08 6.51 25.27
CA ASP A 299 1.67 6.05 26.53
C ASP A 299 2.37 7.19 27.30
N SER A 300 3.12 6.81 28.34
CA SER A 300 3.90 7.74 29.18
C SER A 300 5.03 8.47 28.45
N LEU A 301 5.51 7.93 27.31
CA LEU A 301 6.59 8.54 26.54
C LEU A 301 6.04 9.57 25.55
N PRO A 302 6.72 10.71 25.36
CA PRO A 302 6.34 11.67 24.33
C PRO A 302 6.42 11.04 22.94
N VAL A 303 5.49 11.44 22.07
CA VAL A 303 5.46 11.05 20.66
C VAL A 303 5.86 12.25 19.82
N HIS A 304 6.78 12.01 18.89
CA HIS A 304 7.34 13.01 17.99
C HIS A 304 6.67 12.93 16.63
N PHE A 305 6.27 14.10 16.13
CA PHE A 305 5.65 14.27 14.83
C PHE A 305 6.55 15.11 13.94
N THR A 306 6.64 14.74 12.66
CA THR A 306 7.28 15.54 11.62
C THR A 306 6.41 15.54 10.38
N TYR A 307 6.29 16.68 9.71
CA TYR A 307 5.61 16.78 8.43
C TYR A 307 6.25 17.86 7.56
N SER A 308 6.17 17.70 6.24
CA SER A 308 6.71 18.67 5.28
C SER A 308 5.60 19.36 4.51
N VAL A 309 5.68 20.68 4.41
CA VAL A 309 4.72 21.51 3.66
C VAL A 309 5.44 22.38 2.65
N LYS A 310 4.86 22.50 1.46
CA LYS A 310 5.23 23.52 0.47
C LYS A 310 3.97 24.31 0.12
N SER A 311 4.03 25.64 0.16
CA SER A 311 2.86 26.50 -0.03
C SER A 311 3.19 27.67 -0.95
N GLU A 312 2.18 28.14 -1.68
CA GLU A 312 2.30 29.33 -2.53
C GLU A 312 1.59 30.54 -1.91
N GLY A 313 2.18 31.71 -2.10
CA GLY A 313 1.64 32.98 -1.61
C GLY A 313 1.42 32.98 -0.09
N ASN A 314 0.19 33.27 0.32
CA ASN A 314 -0.22 33.35 1.72
C ASN A 314 -0.89 32.06 2.23
N SER A 315 -0.89 30.99 1.43
CA SER A 315 -1.46 29.70 1.80
C SER A 315 -0.70 29.11 2.99
N GLN A 316 -1.41 28.60 3.99
CA GLN A 316 -0.82 27.92 5.14
C GLN A 316 -1.53 26.60 5.40
N LEU A 317 -0.74 25.56 5.64
CA LEU A 317 -1.22 24.22 5.94
C LEU A 317 -0.72 23.76 7.31
N GLY A 318 -1.66 23.31 8.13
CA GLY A 318 -1.42 22.73 9.46
C GLY A 318 -2.10 21.37 9.61
N LEU A 319 -2.03 20.81 10.83
CA LEU A 319 -2.71 19.57 11.19
C LEU A 319 -3.72 19.81 12.32
N SER A 320 -4.82 19.05 12.33
CA SER A 320 -5.68 18.87 13.50
C SER A 320 -5.56 17.44 13.99
N LEU A 321 -5.28 17.24 15.27
CA LEU A 321 -5.20 15.92 15.87
C LEU A 321 -6.33 15.74 16.88
N ILE A 322 -7.14 14.70 16.70
CA ILE A 322 -8.24 14.36 17.62
C ILE A 322 -7.80 13.19 18.48
N PHE A 323 -7.95 13.36 19.79
CA PHE A 323 -7.62 12.37 20.80
C PHE A 323 -8.84 12.05 21.64
N SER A 324 -9.04 10.78 21.97
CA SER A 324 -10.12 10.36 22.88
C SER A 324 -9.57 9.64 24.10
N SER A 325 -10.24 9.83 25.23
CA SER A 325 -9.99 9.12 26.48
C SER A 325 -11.33 8.73 27.11
N GLU A 326 -11.42 7.50 27.61
CA GLU A 326 -12.64 7.04 28.31
C GLU A 326 -12.95 7.87 29.56
N THR A 327 -11.92 8.41 30.22
CA THR A 327 -12.05 9.15 31.49
C THR A 327 -12.12 10.66 31.30
N GLU A 328 -11.37 11.21 30.34
CA GLU A 328 -11.17 12.66 30.18
C GLU A 328 -11.88 13.23 28.93
N GLY A 329 -12.56 12.38 28.15
CA GLY A 329 -13.28 12.77 26.94
C GLY A 329 -12.37 13.07 25.74
N GLU A 330 -12.88 13.83 24.79
CA GLU A 330 -12.20 14.20 23.55
C GLU A 330 -11.36 15.48 23.71
N LYS A 331 -10.21 15.52 23.04
CA LYS A 331 -9.36 16.70 22.88
C LYS A 331 -8.94 16.88 21.43
N THR A 332 -8.96 18.12 20.97
CA THR A 332 -8.55 18.48 19.61
C THR A 332 -7.41 19.47 19.66
N LEU A 333 -6.25 19.08 19.11
CA LEU A 333 -5.05 19.91 19.06
C LEU A 333 -4.84 20.46 17.66
N LEU A 334 -4.65 21.77 17.56
CA LEU A 334 -4.26 22.44 16.31
C LEU A 334 -2.74 22.57 16.24
N ILE A 335 -2.15 22.13 15.12
CA ILE A 335 -0.74 22.31 14.80
C ILE A 335 -0.62 23.34 13.67
N ALA A 336 -0.21 24.56 13.99
CA ALA A 336 -0.22 25.67 13.04
C ALA A 336 0.84 26.73 13.35
N SER A 337 1.15 27.59 12.38
CA SER A 337 2.15 28.65 12.53
C SER A 337 1.70 29.78 13.49
N TRP A 338 2.64 30.64 13.88
CA TRP A 338 2.39 31.78 14.78
C TRP A 338 1.33 32.74 14.21
N GLY A 339 0.49 33.32 15.07
CA GLY A 339 -0.55 34.28 14.67
C GLY A 339 -1.98 33.71 14.63
N THR A 340 -2.15 32.46 15.01
CA THR A 340 -3.40 31.68 14.97
C THR A 340 -4.36 31.92 16.13
N ASN A 341 -4.29 33.08 16.79
CA ASN A 341 -5.18 33.44 17.91
C ASN A 341 -6.68 33.32 17.58
N ARG A 342 -7.04 33.40 16.28
CA ARG A 342 -8.40 33.21 15.76
C ARG A 342 -8.97 31.80 15.95
N PHE A 343 -8.13 30.80 16.25
CA PHE A 343 -8.54 29.41 16.41
C PHE A 343 -8.70 28.96 17.88
N SER A 344 -8.31 29.80 18.84
CA SER A 344 -8.31 29.47 20.27
C SER A 344 -9.67 29.05 20.85
N SER A 345 -10.79 29.38 20.20
CA SER A 345 -12.14 28.96 20.64
C SER A 345 -12.61 27.63 20.06
N LYS A 346 -11.94 27.09 19.03
CA LYS A 346 -12.36 25.87 18.31
C LYS A 346 -11.56 24.62 18.69
N PHE A 347 -10.39 24.81 19.32
CA PHE A 347 -9.46 23.74 19.64
C PHE A 347 -9.16 23.74 21.14
N SER A 348 -8.86 22.57 21.69
CA SER A 348 -8.47 22.43 23.09
C SER A 348 -7.12 23.11 23.37
N ASP A 349 -6.20 23.05 22.41
CA ASP A 349 -4.90 23.71 22.48
C ASP A 349 -4.34 23.98 21.07
N VAL A 350 -3.36 24.89 20.98
CA VAL A 350 -2.65 25.21 19.75
C VAL A 350 -1.15 25.02 19.97
N ILE A 351 -0.55 24.12 19.22
CA ILE A 351 0.89 23.85 19.23
C ILE A 351 1.52 24.52 18.01
N VAL A 352 2.51 25.37 18.25
CA VAL A 352 3.32 25.93 17.17
C VAL A 352 4.50 25.00 16.90
N PRO A 353 4.59 24.36 15.72
CA PRO A 353 5.67 23.44 15.43
C PRO A 353 7.00 24.19 15.26
N HIS A 354 8.09 23.52 15.62
CA HIS A 354 9.44 23.98 15.32
C HIS A 354 9.76 23.72 13.85
N ARG A 355 10.34 24.70 13.15
CA ARG A 355 10.74 24.54 11.74
C ARG A 355 12.21 24.13 11.66
N LEU A 356 12.45 22.97 11.04
CA LEU A 356 13.79 22.40 10.85
C LEU A 356 14.51 22.98 9.63
N THR A 357 13.77 23.34 8.56
CA THR A 357 14.37 23.95 7.37
C THR A 357 14.58 25.44 7.53
N LYS A 358 15.56 25.99 6.80
CA LYS A 358 15.78 27.44 6.72
C LYS A 358 14.66 28.08 5.89
N LEU A 359 14.31 29.33 6.21
CA LEU A 359 13.27 30.09 5.48
C LEU A 359 13.54 30.22 3.97
N ASN A 360 14.82 30.21 3.57
CA ASN A 360 15.26 30.33 2.17
C ASN A 360 15.85 29.01 1.63
N ASP A 361 15.34 27.86 2.09
CA ASP A 361 15.72 26.58 1.54
C ASP A 361 15.41 26.53 0.04
N ALA A 362 16.38 26.09 -0.78
CA ALA A 362 16.26 26.02 -2.23
C ALA A 362 15.16 25.05 -2.69
N SER A 363 14.81 24.06 -1.86
CA SER A 363 13.75 23.09 -2.13
C SER A 363 12.33 23.70 -2.04
N GLY A 364 12.19 24.78 -1.27
CA GLY A 364 10.91 25.41 -0.94
C GLY A 364 10.09 24.69 0.13
N TRP A 365 10.61 23.61 0.73
CA TRP A 365 9.90 22.85 1.76
C TRP A 365 10.11 23.44 3.17
N ALA A 366 9.01 23.52 3.93
CA ALA A 366 9.02 23.72 5.37
C ALA A 366 8.88 22.35 6.06
N VAL A 367 9.94 21.84 6.67
CA VAL A 367 9.86 20.65 7.54
C VAL A 367 9.57 21.12 8.95
N LEU A 368 8.47 20.65 9.51
CA LEU A 368 7.89 21.07 10.77
C LEU A 368 7.86 19.90 11.74
N GLU A 369 8.29 20.11 12.98
CA GLU A 369 8.29 19.10 14.03
C GLU A 369 7.59 19.59 15.30
N PHE A 370 6.99 18.67 16.03
CA PHE A 370 6.42 18.93 17.35
C PHE A 370 6.35 17.65 18.16
N THR A 371 6.13 17.78 19.47
CA THR A 371 6.09 16.65 20.40
C THR A 371 4.83 16.73 21.25
N ILE A 372 4.17 15.59 21.43
CA ILE A 372 2.94 15.46 22.22
C ILE A 372 3.16 14.45 23.34
N ALA A 373 2.73 14.80 24.55
CA ALA A 373 2.63 13.89 25.68
C ALA A 373 1.18 13.90 26.18
N MET A 374 0.42 12.86 25.84
CA MET A 374 -1.02 12.72 26.17
C MET A 374 -1.33 11.33 26.74
N ASN A 375 -0.63 10.96 27.82
CA ASN A 375 -0.78 9.65 28.44
C ASN A 375 -2.26 9.30 28.72
N GLY A 376 -2.69 8.11 28.29
CA GLY A 376 -4.06 7.62 28.50
C GLY A 376 -5.09 8.12 27.48
N TYR A 377 -4.65 8.81 26.42
CA TYR A 377 -5.46 9.12 25.25
C TYR A 377 -5.13 8.20 24.09
N THR A 378 -6.07 8.02 23.17
CA THR A 378 -5.85 7.39 21.85
C THR A 378 -5.93 8.47 20.78
N LEU A 379 -4.95 8.56 19.89
CA LEU A 379 -5.06 9.36 18.67
C LEU A 379 -6.06 8.69 17.73
N THR A 380 -7.20 9.33 17.51
CA THR A 380 -8.31 8.78 16.72
C THR A 380 -8.40 9.38 15.33
N GLU A 381 -7.99 10.64 15.12
CA GLU A 381 -8.00 11.26 13.80
C GLU A 381 -6.82 12.19 13.56
N ILE A 382 -6.32 12.19 12.33
CA ILE A 382 -5.37 13.17 11.79
C ILE A 382 -6.07 13.89 10.65
N ASN A 383 -6.22 15.20 10.75
CA ASN A 383 -6.82 16.06 9.73
C ASN A 383 -5.79 17.07 9.23
N ALA A 384 -5.93 17.49 7.97
CA ALA A 384 -5.26 18.68 7.46
C ALA A 384 -6.14 19.91 7.66
N ILE A 385 -5.54 21.05 8.00
CA ILE A 385 -6.22 22.34 8.12
C ILE A 385 -5.56 23.36 7.19
N CYS A 386 -6.35 23.87 6.25
CA CYS A 386 -6.00 24.95 5.34
C CYS A 386 -6.47 26.29 5.90
N TYR A 387 -5.59 27.29 5.92
CA TYR A 387 -5.91 28.65 6.34
C TYR A 387 -5.02 29.66 5.61
N ASN A 388 -5.46 30.92 5.58
CA ASN A 388 -4.74 32.00 4.89
C ASN A 388 -4.39 33.14 5.85
N ASP A 389 -3.26 33.78 5.57
CA ASP A 389 -3.01 35.15 6.01
C ASP A 389 -3.69 36.13 5.04
N PRO A 390 -4.40 37.17 5.53
CA PRO A 390 -5.12 38.12 4.68
C PRO A 390 -4.21 38.76 3.61
N PRO A 391 -4.72 39.10 2.40
CA PRO A 391 -6.11 39.08 1.89
C PRO A 391 -6.56 37.74 1.25
N PRO A 392 -7.83 37.60 0.78
CA PRO A 392 -8.31 36.39 0.11
C PRO A 392 -7.48 36.07 -1.14
N VAL A 393 -7.14 34.79 -1.33
CA VAL A 393 -6.26 34.35 -2.41
C VAL A 393 -6.64 32.96 -2.93
N GLU A 394 -6.21 32.71 -4.18
CA GLU A 394 -5.97 31.37 -4.67
C GLU A 394 -5.13 30.61 -3.65
N TYR A 395 -5.61 29.42 -3.28
CA TYR A 395 -4.98 28.58 -2.28
C TYR A 395 -4.24 27.45 -2.98
N LEU A 396 -2.95 27.30 -2.67
CA LEU A 396 -2.16 26.13 -3.04
C LEU A 396 -1.19 25.77 -1.92
N ALA A 397 -1.36 24.55 -1.40
CA ALA A 397 -0.42 23.94 -0.49
C ALA A 397 -0.27 22.44 -0.77
N VAL A 398 0.91 21.91 -0.50
CA VAL A 398 1.26 20.52 -0.70
C VAL A 398 1.81 19.96 0.61
N LEU A 399 1.25 18.83 1.05
CA LEU A 399 1.77 18.04 2.16
C LEU A 399 2.62 16.90 1.58
N GLY A 400 3.90 16.89 1.92
CA GLY A 400 4.88 15.96 1.34
C GLY A 400 5.08 14.68 2.14
N HIS A 401 4.94 14.73 3.47
CA HIS A 401 4.91 13.54 4.32
C HIS A 401 4.33 13.84 5.70
N ILE A 402 3.94 12.79 6.42
CA ILE A 402 3.70 12.74 7.87
C ILE A 402 4.52 11.58 8.44
N LYS A 403 5.25 11.85 9.51
CA LYS A 403 6.02 10.90 10.32
C LYS A 403 5.60 11.00 11.77
N ILE A 404 5.38 9.86 12.42
CA ILE A 404 5.08 9.76 13.85
C ILE A 404 5.98 8.68 14.45
N SER A 405 6.67 9.00 15.55
CA SER A 405 7.66 8.11 16.15
C SER A 405 7.86 8.35 17.64
N THR A 406 8.41 7.37 18.35
CA THR A 406 8.78 7.49 19.77
C THR A 406 10.18 8.07 19.98
N SER A 407 10.94 8.30 18.91
CA SER A 407 12.31 8.81 18.93
C SER A 407 12.43 10.00 18.00
N ASN A 408 13.02 11.09 18.48
CA ASN A 408 13.44 12.22 17.65
C ASN A 408 14.88 12.07 17.15
N THR A 409 15.58 10.99 17.50
CA THR A 409 16.94 10.76 17.04
C THR A 409 16.90 10.18 15.61
N PRO A 410 17.67 10.77 14.67
CA PRO A 410 17.78 10.21 13.32
C PRO A 410 18.30 8.77 13.36
N THR A 411 17.79 7.95 12.45
CA THR A 411 18.29 6.59 12.27
C THR A 411 19.79 6.60 11.97
N VAL A 412 20.52 5.76 12.68
CA VAL A 412 21.95 5.55 12.45
C VAL A 412 22.11 4.43 11.43
N PHE A 413 22.54 4.80 10.22
CA PHE A 413 22.77 3.84 9.14
C PHE A 413 24.16 3.19 9.24
N PRO A 414 24.29 1.89 8.94
CA PRO A 414 25.58 1.22 8.86
C PRO A 414 26.47 1.87 7.80
N PRO A 415 27.77 2.08 8.08
CA PRO A 415 28.69 2.64 7.09
C PRO A 415 28.85 1.68 5.90
N SER A 416 29.23 2.20 4.73
CA SER A 416 29.49 1.40 3.52
C SER A 416 30.35 0.14 3.76
N THR A 417 31.33 0.23 4.65
CA THR A 417 32.23 -0.89 5.00
C THR A 417 31.56 -2.07 5.71
N SER A 418 30.34 -1.90 6.22
CA SER A 418 29.55 -2.97 6.86
C SER A 418 28.81 -3.86 5.86
N TRP A 419 28.76 -3.46 4.59
CA TRP A 419 28.02 -4.16 3.54
C TRP A 419 28.93 -5.03 2.68
N ILE A 420 28.35 -6.09 2.13
CA ILE A 420 28.86 -6.85 0.99
C ILE A 420 27.97 -6.45 -0.18
N VAL A 421 28.56 -6.00 -1.29
CA VAL A 421 27.85 -5.64 -2.51
C VAL A 421 28.46 -6.40 -3.68
N GLU A 422 27.62 -7.08 -4.45
CA GLU A 422 28.04 -7.96 -5.54
C GLU A 422 27.27 -7.62 -6.82
N GLY A 423 28.00 -7.57 -7.95
CA GLY A 423 27.41 -7.55 -9.28
C GLY A 423 27.42 -8.95 -9.90
N GLN A 424 26.29 -9.35 -10.45
CA GLN A 424 26.01 -10.67 -11.03
C GLN A 424 25.42 -10.48 -12.43
N ASP A 425 25.48 -11.53 -13.25
CA ASP A 425 24.82 -11.59 -14.56
C ASP A 425 25.11 -10.39 -15.47
N ILE A 426 26.39 -9.97 -15.51
CA ILE A 426 26.81 -8.78 -16.25
C ILE A 426 26.83 -9.09 -17.75
N GLU A 427 25.96 -8.42 -18.49
CA GLU A 427 25.83 -8.52 -19.93
C GLU A 427 26.14 -7.17 -20.59
N TRP A 428 27.03 -7.19 -21.58
CA TRP A 428 27.39 -6.01 -22.36
C TRP A 428 26.68 -6.05 -23.71
N GLY A 429 26.08 -4.93 -24.09
CA GLY A 429 25.41 -4.77 -25.37
C GLY A 429 25.82 -3.49 -26.10
N ASP A 430 25.30 -3.34 -27.31
CA ASP A 430 25.38 -2.12 -28.09
C ASP A 430 23.97 -1.74 -28.54
N SER A 431 23.54 -0.51 -28.24
CA SER A 431 22.24 0.01 -28.65
C SER A 431 22.39 1.42 -29.21
N GLN A 432 21.93 1.64 -30.45
CA GLN A 432 21.95 2.94 -31.13
C GLN A 432 23.32 3.65 -31.13
N GLY A 433 24.42 2.90 -31.15
CA GLY A 433 25.79 3.45 -31.15
C GLY A 433 26.35 3.80 -29.77
N SER A 434 25.64 3.45 -28.69
CA SER A 434 26.11 3.55 -27.30
C SER A 434 26.33 2.13 -26.73
N LYS A 435 27.44 1.96 -25.99
CA LYS A 435 27.69 0.73 -25.22
C LYS A 435 26.66 0.67 -24.08
N THR A 436 26.03 -0.47 -23.88
CA THR A 436 25.07 -0.68 -22.79
C THR A 436 25.54 -1.79 -21.84
N VAL A 437 25.07 -1.76 -20.60
CA VAL A 437 25.27 -2.85 -19.64
C VAL A 437 23.96 -3.21 -18.95
N SER A 438 23.71 -4.50 -18.83
CA SER A 438 22.70 -5.06 -17.93
C SER A 438 23.42 -5.84 -16.83
N LEU A 439 22.92 -5.77 -15.60
CA LEU A 439 23.47 -6.50 -14.47
C LEU A 439 22.47 -6.58 -13.32
N LYS A 440 22.62 -7.60 -12.48
CA LYS A 440 21.99 -7.66 -11.17
C LYS A 440 22.98 -7.19 -10.12
N ILE A 441 22.56 -6.29 -9.24
CA ILE A 441 23.32 -5.86 -8.07
C ILE A 441 22.61 -6.43 -6.85
N SER A 442 23.36 -6.99 -5.91
CA SER A 442 22.82 -7.49 -4.65
C SER A 442 23.68 -7.02 -3.48
N TRP A 443 23.08 -6.87 -2.31
CA TRP A 443 23.77 -6.41 -1.13
C TRP A 443 23.28 -7.14 0.13
N LYS A 444 24.12 -7.17 1.17
CA LYS A 444 23.75 -7.68 2.50
C LYS A 444 24.71 -7.15 3.55
N LEU A 445 24.29 -7.08 4.81
CA LEU A 445 25.19 -6.78 5.91
C LEU A 445 26.08 -7.97 6.23
N LYS A 446 27.33 -7.68 6.62
CA LYS A 446 28.36 -8.69 6.95
C LYS A 446 28.00 -9.53 8.16
N ASP A 447 27.22 -9.00 9.10
CA ASP A 447 26.77 -9.71 10.29
C ASP A 447 25.55 -10.61 10.04
N GLY A 448 25.01 -10.60 8.82
CA GLY A 448 23.84 -11.39 8.41
C GLY A 448 22.53 -10.94 9.05
N LYS A 449 22.52 -9.81 9.78
CA LYS A 449 21.34 -9.26 10.44
C LYS A 449 20.91 -8.01 9.69
N ASN A 450 20.34 -8.16 8.50
CA ASN A 450 19.74 -7.02 7.81
C ASN A 450 18.67 -6.40 8.73
N PRO A 451 18.83 -5.13 9.17
CA PRO A 451 17.74 -4.39 9.75
C PRO A 451 16.60 -4.36 8.72
N PRO A 452 15.35 -4.24 9.17
CA PRO A 452 14.18 -4.21 8.29
C PRO A 452 14.08 -2.86 7.56
N TYR A 453 15.12 -2.47 6.83
CA TYR A 453 15.10 -1.31 5.94
C TYR A 453 14.04 -1.55 4.87
N GLN A 454 13.18 -0.55 4.68
CA GLN A 454 12.06 -0.67 3.75
C GLN A 454 12.49 -0.51 2.30
N ALA A 455 13.47 0.36 2.03
CA ALA A 455 13.81 0.73 0.67
C ALA A 455 15.29 1.03 0.47
N TYR A 456 15.73 0.92 -0.78
CA TYR A 456 17.08 1.20 -1.23
C TYR A 456 17.03 2.02 -2.52
N ASN A 457 17.40 3.30 -2.44
CA ASN A 457 17.52 4.15 -3.62
C ASN A 457 18.84 3.83 -4.34
N ILE A 458 18.76 3.60 -5.64
CA ILE A 458 19.88 3.18 -6.46
C ILE A 458 20.31 4.34 -7.35
N TYR A 459 21.59 4.67 -7.27
CA TYR A 459 22.23 5.70 -8.07
C TYR A 459 23.38 5.11 -8.86
N VAL A 460 23.75 5.74 -9.97
CA VAL A 460 24.97 5.42 -10.72
C VAL A 460 25.77 6.68 -10.97
N GLU A 461 27.07 6.62 -10.67
CA GLU A 461 28.04 7.63 -11.07
C GLU A 461 28.87 7.08 -12.25
N LYS A 462 28.87 7.82 -13.37
CA LYS A 462 29.62 7.47 -14.59
C LYS A 462 30.96 8.20 -14.58
N GLN A 463 32.05 7.49 -14.29
CA GLN A 463 33.37 8.09 -14.04
C GLN A 463 34.26 8.09 -15.28
N SER A 464 35.05 9.15 -15.49
CA SER A 464 35.98 9.28 -16.62
C SER A 464 37.41 9.63 -16.18
N ILE A 465 38.42 9.13 -16.92
CA ILE A 465 39.85 9.32 -16.63
C ILE A 465 40.33 10.77 -16.91
N ARG A 466 39.58 11.59 -17.68
CA ARG A 466 40.07 12.88 -18.23
C ARG A 466 39.47 14.16 -17.62
N ALA A 467 38.69 14.08 -16.54
CA ALA A 467 38.14 15.30 -15.92
C ALA A 467 39.24 16.13 -15.22
N PRO A 468 39.33 17.45 -15.45
CA PRO A 468 40.21 18.33 -14.67
C PRO A 468 39.85 18.24 -13.18
N ARG A 469 40.85 18.36 -12.29
CA ARG A 469 40.68 18.31 -10.80
C ARG A 469 39.67 19.32 -10.21
N THR A 470 39.08 20.21 -11.02
CA THR A 470 38.04 21.17 -10.63
C THR A 470 36.62 20.76 -11.07
N GLN A 471 36.46 19.62 -11.77
CA GLN A 471 35.20 19.00 -12.21
C GLN A 471 35.14 17.54 -11.74
N LEU A 472 35.43 17.30 -10.46
CA LEU A 472 35.66 15.97 -9.90
C LEU A 472 34.40 15.18 -9.55
N GLU A 473 33.22 15.64 -9.94
CA GLU A 473 31.95 14.93 -9.67
C GLU A 473 31.38 14.47 -11.01
N GLY A 474 31.42 13.15 -11.26
CA GLY A 474 30.55 12.57 -12.28
C GLY A 474 29.10 12.88 -11.90
N GLU A 475 28.27 13.23 -12.87
CA GLU A 475 26.85 13.45 -12.61
C GLU A 475 26.25 12.16 -12.04
N VAL A 476 25.77 12.23 -10.80
CA VAL A 476 25.15 11.12 -10.10
C VAL A 476 23.71 11.01 -10.58
N GLU A 477 23.39 9.90 -11.22
CA GLU A 477 22.07 9.64 -11.80
C GLU A 477 21.27 8.70 -10.90
N TYR A 478 20.03 9.06 -10.56
CA TYR A 478 19.09 8.14 -9.92
C TYR A 478 18.53 7.16 -10.95
N ILE A 479 18.57 5.85 -10.67
CA ILE A 479 18.13 4.81 -11.61
C ILE A 479 16.99 3.93 -11.10
N GLY A 480 16.60 4.03 -9.83
CA GLY A 480 15.43 3.34 -9.30
C GLY A 480 15.47 3.12 -7.79
N VAL A 481 14.48 2.39 -7.29
CA VAL A 481 14.36 1.98 -5.88
C VAL A 481 14.05 0.50 -5.79
N ALA A 482 14.69 -0.19 -4.85
CA ALA A 482 14.41 -1.58 -4.50
C ALA A 482 13.78 -1.66 -3.10
N HIS A 483 12.87 -2.62 -2.92
CA HIS A 483 12.30 -3.00 -1.61
C HIS A 483 12.75 -4.40 -1.17
N VAL A 484 13.81 -4.88 -1.81
CA VAL A 484 14.52 -6.12 -1.56
C VAL A 484 16.02 -5.83 -1.74
N GLU A 485 16.89 -6.69 -1.23
CA GLU A 485 18.34 -6.47 -1.27
C GLU A 485 18.99 -6.83 -2.61
N ALA A 486 18.26 -6.59 -3.70
CA ALA A 486 18.76 -6.71 -5.06
C ALA A 486 18.07 -5.71 -5.99
N PHE A 487 18.79 -5.29 -7.03
CA PHE A 487 18.28 -4.43 -8.09
C PHE A 487 18.80 -4.89 -9.44
N TYR A 488 17.92 -4.98 -10.43
CA TYR A 488 18.29 -5.30 -11.80
C TYR A 488 18.38 -4.02 -12.63
N VAL A 489 19.56 -3.79 -13.21
CA VAL A 489 19.82 -2.70 -14.15
C VAL A 489 19.69 -3.27 -15.55
N SER A 490 18.79 -2.71 -16.35
CA SER A 490 18.55 -3.14 -17.73
C SER A 490 19.10 -2.13 -18.73
N GLN A 491 20.01 -2.58 -19.61
CA GLN A 491 20.50 -1.83 -20.77
C GLN A 491 20.94 -0.38 -20.46
N LEU A 492 21.61 -0.15 -19.33
CA LEU A 492 22.10 1.17 -18.95
C LEU A 492 23.09 1.69 -20.00
N ALA A 493 22.78 2.84 -20.59
CA ALA A 493 23.62 3.47 -21.60
C ALA A 493 24.88 4.10 -20.99
N ILE A 494 26.03 3.83 -21.62
CA ILE A 494 27.35 4.24 -21.14
C ILE A 494 27.97 5.24 -22.13
N PRO A 495 28.14 6.51 -21.72
CA PRO A 495 28.77 7.52 -22.55
C PRO A 495 30.21 7.16 -22.93
N SER A 496 30.60 7.52 -24.15
CA SER A 496 31.98 7.40 -24.62
C SER A 496 32.97 8.09 -23.68
N GLY A 497 34.01 7.38 -23.27
CA GLY A 497 35.02 7.90 -22.34
C GLY A 497 34.74 7.62 -20.86
N THR A 498 33.66 6.93 -20.53
CA THR A 498 33.43 6.33 -19.20
C THR A 498 34.42 5.19 -18.99
N SER A 499 35.19 5.24 -17.89
CA SER A 499 36.12 4.18 -17.50
C SER A 499 35.53 3.20 -16.48
N SER A 500 34.56 3.67 -15.70
CA SER A 500 33.92 2.87 -14.67
C SER A 500 32.55 3.41 -14.28
N LEU A 501 31.71 2.52 -13.78
CA LEU A 501 30.39 2.80 -13.22
C LEU A 501 30.44 2.48 -11.72
N LYS A 502 30.03 3.44 -10.89
CA LYS A 502 29.88 3.25 -9.45
C LYS A 502 28.40 3.26 -9.11
N PHE A 503 27.84 2.10 -8.82
CA PHE A 503 26.46 1.94 -8.39
C PHE A 503 26.38 2.11 -6.88
N MET A 504 25.65 3.11 -6.40
CA MET A 504 25.50 3.45 -4.98
C MET A 504 24.11 3.04 -4.50
N ILE A 505 24.05 2.39 -3.35
CA ILE A 505 22.82 1.86 -2.75
C ILE A 505 22.55 2.68 -1.49
N GLN A 506 21.77 3.74 -1.61
CA GLN A 506 21.35 4.56 -0.47
C GLN A 506 20.26 3.82 0.32
N VAL A 507 20.56 3.51 1.58
CA VAL A 507 19.66 2.79 2.48
C VAL A 507 18.62 3.75 3.07
N CYS A 508 17.35 3.34 3.06
CA CYS A 508 16.23 4.12 3.60
C CYS A 508 15.51 3.34 4.71
N ASP A 509 15.19 4.02 5.80
CA ASP A 509 14.53 3.44 6.96
C ASP A 509 13.00 3.52 6.87
N VAL A 510 12.32 2.74 7.71
CA VAL A 510 10.85 2.63 7.80
C VAL A 510 10.15 3.95 8.14
N ASP A 511 10.93 4.93 8.61
CA ASP A 511 10.47 6.22 9.06
C ASP A 511 10.69 7.34 8.01
N GLY A 512 11.10 6.94 6.79
CA GLY A 512 11.40 7.83 5.66
C GLY A 512 12.80 8.44 5.67
N GLY A 513 13.60 8.22 6.72
CA GLY A 513 14.97 8.69 6.78
C GLY A 513 15.85 7.99 5.74
N SER A 514 16.74 8.75 5.08
CA SER A 514 17.68 8.22 4.10
C SER A 514 19.13 8.40 4.57
N GLN A 515 19.97 7.40 4.31
CA GLN A 515 21.40 7.50 4.49
C GLN A 515 21.97 8.62 3.61
N LYS A 516 23.01 9.32 4.07
CA LYS A 516 23.76 10.20 3.17
C LYS A 516 24.40 9.40 2.04
N LEU A 517 24.28 9.88 0.81
CA LEU A 517 24.76 9.15 -0.36
C LEU A 517 26.29 8.92 -0.35
N GLU A 518 27.05 9.82 0.28
CA GLU A 518 28.51 9.68 0.46
C GLU A 518 28.92 8.48 1.33
N ASP A 519 28.03 8.05 2.23
CA ASP A 519 28.24 6.92 3.13
C ASP A 519 27.67 5.60 2.58
N ALA A 520 26.98 5.65 1.44
CA ALA A 520 26.27 4.54 0.86
C ALA A 520 27.21 3.39 0.43
N PRO A 521 26.84 2.12 0.66
CA PRO A 521 27.51 0.99 0.04
C PRO A 521 27.43 1.08 -1.50
N TYR A 522 28.43 0.54 -2.18
CA TYR A 522 28.51 0.63 -3.64
C TYR A 522 29.13 -0.60 -4.30
N PHE A 523 28.79 -0.81 -5.57
CA PHE A 523 29.44 -1.74 -6.48
C PHE A 523 30.18 -0.97 -7.58
N GLN A 524 31.45 -1.29 -7.79
CA GLN A 524 32.27 -0.68 -8.83
C GLN A 524 32.41 -1.65 -10.02
N LEU A 525 32.01 -1.20 -11.21
CA LEU A 525 32.18 -1.93 -12.47
C LEU A 525 33.12 -1.18 -13.41
N ASN A 526 34.17 -1.83 -13.89
CA ASN A 526 35.05 -1.26 -14.92
C ASN A 526 34.45 -1.49 -16.31
N VAL A 527 34.52 -0.45 -17.17
CA VAL A 527 33.91 -0.41 -18.51
C VAL A 527 34.89 -0.79 -19.61
#